data_AF-A0A367B0Z6-F1
#
_entry.id   AF-A0A367B0Z6-F1
#
_cell.length_a   1.000
_cell.length_b   1.000
_cell.length_c   1.000
_cell.angle_alpha   90.00
_cell.angle_beta   90.00
_cell.angle_gamma   90.00
#
_symmetry.space_group_name_H-M   'P 1'
#
loop_
_entity.id
_entity.type
_entity.pdbx_description
1 polymer ?
#
loop_
_entity_poly.entity_id
_entity_poly.type
_entity_poly.pdbx_seq_one_letter_code
_entity_poly.pdbx_strand_id
1 'polypeptide(L)'
;MRLDLQTDRNGPVPEHRPDLGACWLWTGVPVHGYGYIRIGKRKVQAYRVNYERWIGPIPHGAVIDHLCRVRACVRPDHLEPTTYSQNTVRSPIHGSQVKAARGECPAGHPFDERNTYRRPGTNVRQCRACLAENKRRRTGAQPRPRATETHCARGHVWTPPRGKRCPTCNREAGAAFRARDRAARAAG
;
A
#
# COMPACT_ATOMS: atom_id res chain seq x y z
N MET A 1 30.81 -9.01 20.80
CA MET A 1 29.37 -9.37 20.76
C MET A 1 29.01 -9.73 19.32
N ARG A 2 28.54 -10.95 19.02
CA ARG A 2 28.40 -11.50 17.64
C ARG A 2 27.19 -10.98 16.84
N LEU A 3 26.70 -9.77 17.12
CA LEU A 3 25.50 -9.26 16.45
C LEU A 3 25.77 -8.94 14.97
N ASP A 4 26.99 -8.47 14.67
CA ASP A 4 27.44 -8.12 13.32
C ASP A 4 27.57 -9.34 12.39
N LEU A 5 27.73 -10.55 12.95
CA LEU A 5 27.85 -11.81 12.19
C LEU A 5 26.49 -12.49 11.89
N GLN A 6 25.40 -12.01 12.50
CA GLN A 6 24.05 -12.59 12.34
C GLN A 6 23.07 -11.60 11.71
N THR A 7 23.59 -10.69 10.91
CA THR A 7 22.82 -9.61 10.30
C THR A 7 23.18 -9.47 8.83
N ASP A 8 22.23 -9.68 7.94
CA ASP A 8 22.33 -9.33 6.53
C ASP A 8 21.87 -7.88 6.34
N ARG A 9 22.77 -7.00 5.91
CA ARG A 9 22.48 -5.57 5.73
C ARG A 9 21.91 -5.23 4.35
N ASN A 10 21.81 -6.21 3.45
CA ASN A 10 21.30 -6.05 2.09
C ASN A 10 19.84 -6.51 1.97
N GLY A 11 19.06 -6.35 3.05
CA GLY A 11 17.65 -6.70 3.07
C GLY A 11 16.78 -5.80 2.19
N PRO A 12 15.47 -6.09 2.09
CA PRO A 12 14.57 -5.32 1.25
C PRO A 12 14.37 -3.90 1.79
N VAL A 13 14.10 -2.97 0.88
CA VAL A 13 13.58 -1.64 1.21
C VAL A 13 12.08 -1.77 1.50
N PRO A 14 11.55 -1.29 2.63
CA PRO A 14 10.14 -1.40 2.96
C PRO A 14 9.25 -0.63 1.98
N GLU A 15 8.29 -1.30 1.35
CA GLU A 15 7.41 -0.70 0.34
C GLU A 15 6.60 0.50 0.87
N HIS A 16 6.12 0.43 2.12
CA HIS A 16 5.32 1.50 2.72
C HIS A 16 6.15 2.66 3.29
N ARG A 17 7.47 2.49 3.44
CA ARG A 17 8.42 3.48 3.97
C ARG A 17 9.79 3.38 3.26
N PRO A 18 9.85 3.66 1.95
CA PRO A 18 11.08 3.52 1.17
C PRO A 18 12.17 4.51 1.59
N ASP A 19 11.78 5.62 2.22
CA ASP A 19 12.67 6.64 2.80
C ASP A 19 13.61 6.09 3.87
N LEU A 20 13.24 4.98 4.54
CA LEU A 20 14.09 4.35 5.55
C LEU A 20 15.27 3.58 4.92
N GLY A 21 15.25 3.28 3.63
CA GLY A 21 16.25 2.45 2.95
C GLY A 21 16.20 0.97 3.35
N ALA A 22 17.26 0.21 3.03
CA ALA A 22 17.30 -1.25 3.17
C ALA A 22 17.24 -1.73 4.63
N CYS A 23 16.49 -2.81 4.87
CA CYS A 23 16.45 -3.47 6.18
C CYS A 23 17.75 -4.22 6.48
N TRP A 24 18.11 -4.30 7.76
CA TRP A 24 19.14 -5.22 8.24
C TRP A 24 18.47 -6.45 8.85
N LEU A 25 18.46 -7.57 8.15
CA LEU A 25 17.73 -8.76 8.53
C LEU A 25 18.55 -9.65 9.46
N TRP A 26 17.92 -10.11 10.53
CA TRP A 26 18.46 -11.17 11.38
C TRP A 26 18.57 -12.48 10.59
N THR A 27 19.75 -13.09 10.57
CA THR A 27 20.02 -14.34 9.83
C THR A 27 19.97 -15.60 10.70
N GLY A 28 19.85 -15.47 12.01
CA GLY A 28 19.63 -16.60 12.91
C GLY A 28 18.17 -17.08 12.92
N VAL A 29 17.90 -18.17 13.65
CA VAL A 29 16.55 -18.75 13.76
C VAL A 29 15.59 -17.78 14.48
N PRO A 30 14.52 -17.29 13.83
CA PRO A 30 13.58 -16.37 14.45
C PRO A 30 12.52 -17.11 15.28
N VAL A 31 11.95 -16.44 16.28
CA VAL A 31 10.76 -16.90 17.02
C VAL A 31 9.63 -15.89 16.80
N HIS A 32 8.50 -16.37 16.29
CA HIS A 32 7.39 -15.50 15.82
C HIS A 32 7.88 -14.35 14.91
N GLY A 33 8.86 -14.63 14.06
CA GLY A 33 9.44 -13.65 13.13
C GLY A 33 10.46 -12.68 13.73
N TYR A 34 10.72 -12.72 15.04
CA TYR A 34 11.72 -11.87 15.69
C TYR A 34 13.06 -12.59 15.88
N GLY A 35 14.15 -11.87 15.65
CA GLY A 35 15.50 -12.34 15.96
C GLY A 35 15.82 -12.29 17.46
N TYR A 36 16.61 -13.26 17.93
CA TYR A 36 17.02 -13.35 19.32
C TYR A 36 18.50 -13.70 19.45
N ILE A 37 19.18 -13.03 20.38
CA ILE A 37 20.56 -13.32 20.75
C ILE A 37 20.64 -13.76 22.22
N ARG A 38 21.60 -14.64 22.54
CA ARG A 38 21.94 -14.99 23.91
C ARG A 38 23.01 -14.05 24.44
N ILE A 39 22.72 -13.41 25.58
CA ILE A 39 23.69 -12.63 26.37
C ILE A 39 23.76 -13.29 27.75
N GLY A 40 24.89 -13.95 28.03
CA GLY A 40 25.03 -14.82 29.20
C GLY A 40 23.98 -15.94 29.20
N LYS A 41 23.20 -16.04 30.28
CA LYS A 41 22.10 -17.00 30.43
C LYS A 41 20.76 -16.50 29.87
N ARG A 42 20.68 -15.26 29.38
CA ARG A 42 19.41 -14.63 28.95
C ARG A 42 19.27 -14.66 27.43
N LYS A 43 18.06 -14.96 26.96
CA LYS A 43 17.64 -14.78 25.56
C LYS A 43 16.98 -13.40 25.44
N VAL A 44 17.52 -12.54 24.59
CA VAL A 44 17.06 -11.16 24.40
C VAL A 44 16.78 -10.90 22.92
N GLN A 45 15.86 -9.99 22.62
CA GLN A 45 15.50 -9.63 21.24
C GLN A 45 16.68 -8.91 20.58
N ALA A 46 17.09 -9.39 19.41
CA ALA A 46 18.27 -8.90 18.71
C ALA A 46 18.14 -7.42 18.32
N TYR A 47 16.95 -6.98 17.90
CA TYR A 47 16.70 -5.59 17.53
C TYR A 47 16.82 -4.63 18.72
N ARG A 48 16.44 -5.04 19.94
CA ARG A 48 16.59 -4.22 21.15
C ARG A 48 18.05 -4.01 21.49
N VAL A 49 18.84 -5.09 21.43
CA VAL A 49 20.28 -5.03 21.65
C VAL A 49 20.96 -4.13 20.61
N ASN A 50 20.54 -4.20 19.34
CA ASN A 50 21.12 -3.34 18.32
C ASN A 50 20.72 -1.87 18.50
N TYR A 51 19.47 -1.59 18.87
CA TYR A 51 19.04 -0.24 19.22
C TYR A 51 19.89 0.34 20.36
N GLU A 52 20.03 -0.41 21.46
CA GLU A 52 20.80 0.05 22.63
C GLU A 52 22.28 0.26 22.34
N ARG A 53 22.85 -0.56 21.44
CA ARG A 53 24.25 -0.44 21.04
C ARG A 53 24.54 0.81 20.20
N TRP A 54 23.63 1.19 19.30
CA TRP A 54 23.90 2.24 18.30
C TRP A 54 23.24 3.58 18.63
N ILE A 55 22.09 3.56 19.33
CA ILE A 55 21.32 4.77 19.64
C ILE A 55 21.40 5.07 21.14
N GLY A 56 21.19 4.07 21.99
CA GLY A 56 21.27 4.22 23.45
C GLY A 56 20.14 3.52 24.19
N PRO A 57 20.08 3.66 25.53
CA PRO A 57 19.19 2.89 26.37
C PRO A 57 17.72 3.09 25.98
N ILE A 58 16.96 1.99 25.93
CA ILE A 58 15.51 2.06 25.69
C ILE A 58 14.86 2.62 26.96
N PRO A 59 14.06 3.70 26.87
CA PRO A 59 13.40 4.27 28.03
C PRO A 59 12.57 3.24 28.81
N HIS A 60 12.55 3.37 30.14
CA HIS A 60 11.80 2.45 31.00
C HIS A 60 10.31 2.44 30.61
N GLY A 61 9.72 1.25 30.46
CA GLY A 61 8.33 1.08 30.05
C GLY A 61 8.06 1.28 28.54
N ALA A 62 9.06 1.68 27.75
CA ALA A 62 8.91 1.79 26.30
C ALA A 62 8.98 0.41 25.61
N VAL A 63 8.12 0.25 24.61
CA VAL A 63 8.22 -0.83 23.61
C VAL A 63 8.89 -0.28 22.36
N ILE A 64 9.40 -1.15 21.50
CA ILE A 64 10.04 -0.74 20.24
C ILE A 64 9.09 -1.08 19.08
N ASP A 65 8.78 -0.08 18.26
CA ASP A 65 8.00 -0.23 17.02
C ASP A 65 8.96 -0.37 15.82
N HIS A 66 8.68 -1.34 14.95
CA HIS A 66 9.34 -1.48 13.66
C HIS A 66 8.67 -0.56 12.64
N LEU A 67 9.28 0.59 12.38
CA LEU A 67 8.80 1.55 11.37
C LEU A 67 8.73 0.88 9.98
N CYS A 68 9.65 -0.04 9.70
CA CYS A 68 9.72 -0.84 8.49
C CYS A 68 8.75 -2.03 8.44
N ARG A 69 7.99 -2.33 9.51
CA ARG A 69 7.04 -3.47 9.60
C ARG A 69 7.65 -4.86 9.31
N VAL A 70 8.98 -4.96 9.26
CA VAL A 70 9.71 -6.23 9.10
C VAL A 70 10.21 -6.69 10.47
N ARG A 71 9.56 -7.69 11.06
CA ARG A 71 9.87 -8.20 12.42
C ARG A 71 11.31 -8.69 12.60
N ALA A 72 11.93 -9.19 11.53
CA ALA A 72 13.31 -9.66 11.54
C ALA A 72 14.34 -8.53 11.37
N CYS A 73 13.90 -7.30 11.10
CA CYS A 73 14.81 -6.17 10.95
C CYS A 73 15.41 -5.78 12.31
N VAL A 74 16.73 -5.60 12.35
CA VAL A 74 17.49 -5.15 13.51
C VAL A 74 18.14 -3.79 13.28
N ARG A 75 17.89 -3.12 12.14
CA ARG A 75 18.50 -1.83 11.80
C ARG A 75 18.06 -0.75 12.80
N PRO A 76 18.97 -0.08 13.53
CA PRO A 76 18.59 0.81 14.64
C PRO A 76 17.69 1.99 14.24
N ASP A 77 17.94 2.60 13.08
CA ASP A 77 17.15 3.73 12.56
C ASP A 77 15.77 3.32 12.00
N HIS A 78 15.47 2.02 11.91
CA HIS A 78 14.14 1.48 11.58
C HIS A 78 13.29 1.23 12.82
N LEU A 79 13.83 1.51 14.01
CA LEU A 79 13.23 1.21 15.31
C LEU A 79 12.94 2.51 16.06
N GLU A 80 11.76 2.58 16.68
CA GLU A 80 11.36 3.73 17.48
C GLU A 80 10.86 3.26 18.86
N PRO A 81 11.43 3.75 19.98
CA PRO A 81 10.83 3.59 21.30
C PRO A 81 9.50 4.33 21.34
N THR A 82 8.47 3.62 21.76
CA THR A 82 7.11 4.14 21.80
C THR A 82 6.38 3.59 23.02
N THR A 83 5.19 4.14 23.28
CA THR A 83 4.29 3.60 24.30
C THR A 83 3.52 2.39 23.75
N TYR A 84 3.06 1.52 24.65
CA TYR A 84 2.25 0.37 24.26
C TYR A 84 0.96 0.78 23.53
N SER A 85 0.34 1.88 23.94
CA SER A 85 -0.87 2.43 23.30
C SER A 85 -0.59 2.89 21.87
N GLN A 86 0.49 3.65 21.65
CA GLN A 86 0.90 4.10 20.32
C GLN A 86 1.26 2.93 19.41
N ASN A 87 2.05 1.97 19.89
CA ASN A 87 2.40 0.76 19.13
C ASN A 87 1.14 -0.03 18.74
N THR A 88 0.20 -0.17 19.67
CA THR A 88 -1.07 -0.85 19.43
C THR A 88 -1.88 -0.12 18.36
N VAL A 89 -2.07 1.20 18.47
CA VAL A 89 -2.82 1.99 17.48
C VAL A 89 -2.18 1.94 16.09
N ARG A 90 -0.85 1.87 16.00
CA ARG A 90 -0.11 1.75 14.73
C ARG A 90 -0.15 0.35 14.12
N SER A 91 -0.56 -0.66 14.90
CA SER A 91 -0.76 -2.02 14.38
C SER A 91 -1.80 -2.03 13.26
N PRO A 92 -1.60 -2.76 12.16
CA PRO A 92 -2.59 -2.86 11.09
C PRO A 92 -3.98 -3.30 11.58
N ILE A 93 -4.03 -4.16 12.60
CA ILE A 93 -5.27 -4.69 13.16
C ILE A 93 -6.02 -3.59 13.92
N HIS A 94 -5.44 -3.05 14.98
CA HIS A 94 -6.10 -2.04 15.82
C HIS A 94 -6.23 -0.68 15.12
N GLY A 95 -5.25 -0.30 14.31
CA GLY A 95 -5.33 0.92 13.49
C GLY A 95 -6.51 0.88 12.52
N SER A 96 -6.85 -0.30 11.98
CA SER A 96 -8.07 -0.44 11.15
C SER A 96 -9.36 -0.25 11.96
N GLN A 97 -9.39 -0.68 13.22
CA GLN A 97 -10.54 -0.46 14.11
C GLN A 97 -10.69 1.01 14.49
N VAL A 98 -9.58 1.69 14.82
CA VAL A 98 -9.57 3.13 15.12
C VAL A 98 -10.04 3.93 13.91
N LYS A 99 -9.54 3.61 12.71
CA LYS A 99 -10.03 4.22 11.45
C LYS A 99 -11.52 3.97 11.26
N ALA A 100 -11.98 2.73 11.43
CA ALA A 100 -13.39 2.39 11.31
C ALA A 100 -14.28 3.15 12.29
N ALA A 101 -13.83 3.37 13.53
CA ALA A 101 -14.51 4.16 14.55
C ALA A 101 -14.57 5.66 14.18
N ARG A 102 -13.55 6.19 13.50
CA ARG A 102 -13.55 7.55 12.92
C ARG A 102 -14.37 7.68 11.63
N GLY A 103 -15.03 6.60 11.21
CA GLY A 103 -15.77 6.58 9.95
C GLY A 103 -14.85 6.53 8.72
N GLU A 104 -13.65 5.96 8.84
CA GLU A 104 -12.70 5.80 7.74
C GLU A 104 -12.47 4.32 7.41
N CYS A 105 -12.14 4.03 6.16
CA CYS A 105 -11.70 2.69 5.74
C CYS A 105 -10.22 2.45 6.13
N PRO A 106 -9.71 1.20 6.04
CA PRO A 106 -8.30 0.92 6.38
C PRO A 106 -7.27 1.74 5.59
N ALA A 107 -7.61 2.15 4.37
CA ALA A 107 -6.78 3.03 3.53
C ALA A 107 -6.93 4.53 3.87
N GLY A 108 -7.80 4.91 4.80
CA GLY A 108 -8.03 6.30 5.24
C GLY A 108 -9.12 7.05 4.46
N HIS A 109 -9.87 6.40 3.57
CA HIS A 109 -10.97 7.06 2.87
C HIS A 109 -12.20 7.20 3.78
N PRO A 110 -12.96 8.32 3.73
CA PRO A 110 -14.15 8.50 4.54
C PRO A 110 -15.27 7.54 4.12
N PHE A 111 -16.04 7.03 5.07
CA PHE A 111 -17.29 6.31 4.88
C PHE A 111 -18.48 7.29 4.91
N ASP A 112 -18.59 8.10 3.85
CA ASP A 112 -19.74 8.97 3.59
C ASP A 112 -20.76 8.29 2.63
N GLU A 113 -21.84 8.98 2.28
CA GLU A 113 -22.86 8.47 1.35
C GLU A 113 -22.29 8.12 -0.04
N ARG A 114 -21.29 8.88 -0.50
CA ARG A 114 -20.68 8.75 -1.83
C ARG A 114 -19.66 7.63 -1.88
N ASN A 115 -19.02 7.29 -0.78
CA ASN A 115 -17.93 6.33 -0.72
C ASN A 115 -18.27 5.05 0.04
N THR A 116 -19.43 4.99 0.70
CA THR A 116 -19.92 3.79 1.38
C THR A 116 -20.79 2.94 0.46
N TYR A 117 -20.36 1.71 0.20
CA TYR A 117 -21.18 0.66 -0.41
C TYR A 117 -21.55 -0.37 0.65
N ARG A 118 -22.84 -0.62 0.86
CA ARG A 118 -23.33 -1.69 1.75
C ARG A 118 -23.65 -2.90 0.91
N ARG A 119 -23.01 -4.04 1.20
CA ARG A 119 -23.20 -5.27 0.42
C ARG A 119 -24.60 -5.83 0.71
N PRO A 120 -25.44 -6.10 -0.30
CA PRO A 120 -26.74 -6.72 -0.08
C PRO A 120 -26.59 -8.08 0.62
N GLY A 121 -27.45 -8.35 1.61
CA GLY A 121 -27.46 -9.62 2.35
C GLY A 121 -26.35 -9.78 3.40
N THR A 122 -25.52 -8.76 3.64
CA THR A 122 -24.54 -8.78 4.75
C THR A 122 -24.50 -7.44 5.48
N ASN A 123 -24.01 -7.43 6.72
CA ASN A 123 -23.77 -6.19 7.46
C ASN A 123 -22.37 -5.58 7.16
N VAL A 124 -21.80 -5.89 5.99
CA VAL A 124 -20.46 -5.44 5.61
C VAL A 124 -20.55 -4.18 4.75
N ARG A 125 -19.89 -3.12 5.19
CA ARG A 125 -19.62 -1.93 4.37
C ARG A 125 -18.29 -2.07 3.64
N GLN A 126 -18.24 -1.60 2.41
CA GLN A 126 -17.03 -1.53 1.58
C GLN A 126 -16.80 -0.10 1.11
N CYS A 127 -15.53 0.27 0.96
CA CYS A 127 -15.13 1.57 0.46
C CYS A 127 -15.15 1.56 -1.08
N ARG A 128 -15.97 2.41 -1.71
CA ARG A 128 -16.09 2.49 -3.17
C ARG A 128 -14.77 2.89 -3.84
N ALA A 129 -14.00 3.80 -3.22
CA ALA A 129 -12.67 4.18 -3.70
C ALA A 129 -11.72 2.97 -3.72
N CYS A 130 -11.63 2.20 -2.63
CA CYS A 130 -10.81 0.98 -2.57
C CYS A 130 -11.27 -0.08 -3.58
N LEU A 131 -12.59 -0.25 -3.78
CA LEU A 131 -13.11 -1.17 -4.79
C LEU A 131 -12.70 -0.74 -6.21
N ALA A 132 -12.77 0.55 -6.52
CA ALA A 132 -12.35 1.08 -7.80
C ALA A 132 -10.85 0.90 -8.04
N GLU A 133 -10.02 1.20 -7.04
CA GLU A 133 -8.56 1.01 -7.09
C GLU A 133 -8.18 -0.46 -7.29
N ASN A 134 -8.75 -1.37 -6.51
CA ASN A 134 -8.47 -2.80 -6.63
C ASN A 134 -8.92 -3.34 -8.01
N LYS A 135 -10.04 -2.83 -8.55
CA LYS A 135 -10.48 -3.16 -9.92
C LYS A 135 -9.43 -2.70 -10.94
N ARG A 136 -8.92 -1.47 -10.84
CA ARG A 136 -7.87 -0.95 -11.75
C ARG A 136 -6.61 -1.79 -11.68
N ARG A 137 -6.14 -2.13 -10.48
CA ARG A 137 -4.96 -2.98 -10.27
C ARG A 137 -5.13 -4.36 -10.91
N ARG A 138 -6.31 -4.98 -10.74
CA ARG A 138 -6.57 -6.33 -11.27
C ARG A 138 -6.74 -6.37 -12.79
N THR A 139 -7.39 -5.38 -13.39
CA THR A 139 -7.72 -5.41 -14.82
C THR A 139 -6.81 -4.55 -15.69
N GLY A 140 -5.88 -3.79 -15.09
CA GLY A 140 -5.09 -2.75 -15.78
C GLY A 140 -5.96 -1.63 -16.39
N ALA A 141 -7.24 -1.54 -16.00
CA ALA A 141 -8.16 -0.59 -16.62
C ALA A 141 -7.84 0.82 -16.16
N GLN A 142 -7.44 1.67 -17.10
CA GLN A 142 -7.30 3.09 -16.82
C GLN A 142 -8.67 3.78 -16.70
N PRO A 143 -8.81 4.80 -15.85
CA PRO A 143 -10.02 5.60 -15.81
C PRO A 143 -10.26 6.19 -17.20
N ARG A 144 -11.45 5.93 -17.75
CA ARG A 144 -11.84 6.55 -19.01
C ARG A 144 -12.03 8.05 -18.74
N PRO A 145 -11.31 8.93 -19.45
CA PRO A 145 -11.55 10.37 -19.36
C PRO A 145 -13.04 10.65 -19.65
N ARG A 146 -13.63 11.55 -18.86
CA ARG A 146 -15.01 11.98 -19.07
C ARG A 146 -15.03 13.10 -20.10
N ALA A 147 -16.08 13.14 -20.92
CA ALA A 147 -16.34 14.33 -21.73
C ALA A 147 -16.66 15.50 -20.78
N THR A 148 -16.12 16.67 -21.08
CA THR A 148 -16.48 17.94 -20.47
C THR A 148 -17.52 18.63 -21.36
N GLU A 149 -17.97 19.82 -20.95
CA GLU A 149 -18.90 20.62 -21.75
C GLU A 149 -18.32 21.02 -23.12
N THR A 150 -17.00 21.19 -23.19
CA THR A 150 -16.31 21.71 -24.39
C THR A 150 -15.41 20.69 -25.08
N HIS A 151 -15.15 19.53 -24.47
CA HIS A 151 -14.26 18.51 -25.01
C HIS A 151 -14.82 17.10 -24.82
N CYS A 152 -14.69 16.24 -25.83
CA CYS A 152 -15.03 14.83 -25.68
C CYS A 152 -14.04 14.11 -24.74
N ALA A 153 -14.35 12.87 -24.36
CA ALA A 153 -13.47 12.01 -23.56
C ALA A 153 -12.03 11.89 -24.13
N ARG A 154 -11.83 12.03 -25.43
CA ARG A 154 -10.49 11.96 -26.05
C ARG A 154 -9.82 13.31 -26.25
N GLY A 155 -10.35 14.38 -25.65
CA GLY A 155 -9.76 15.72 -25.73
C GLY A 155 -10.06 16.48 -27.02
N HIS A 156 -10.90 15.95 -27.93
CA HIS A 156 -11.34 16.74 -29.08
C HIS A 156 -12.33 17.82 -28.64
N VAL A 157 -12.07 19.06 -29.04
CA VAL A 157 -13.00 20.20 -28.88
C VAL A 157 -14.33 19.83 -29.51
N TRP A 158 -15.38 19.79 -28.69
CA TRP A 158 -16.73 19.42 -29.11
C TRP A 158 -17.74 19.70 -28.00
N THR A 159 -18.86 20.32 -28.37
CA THR A 159 -20.02 20.54 -27.49
C THR A 159 -21.12 19.52 -27.85
N PRO A 160 -21.53 18.63 -26.93
CA PRO A 160 -22.44 17.54 -27.26
C PRO A 160 -23.92 17.96 -27.34
N PRO A 161 -24.61 17.76 -28.49
CA PRO A 161 -26.06 17.57 -28.47
C PRO A 161 -26.41 16.20 -27.84
N ARG A 162 -27.56 16.08 -27.17
CA ARG A 162 -28.01 14.81 -26.54
C ARG A 162 -27.91 13.64 -27.53
N GLY A 163 -27.31 12.54 -27.09
CA GLY A 163 -27.25 11.27 -27.85
C GLY A 163 -26.26 11.21 -29.02
N LYS A 164 -25.54 12.29 -29.35
CA LYS A 164 -24.54 12.26 -30.45
C LYS A 164 -23.15 11.86 -29.96
N ARG A 165 -22.39 11.16 -30.81
CA ARG A 165 -20.97 10.83 -30.59
C ARG A 165 -20.10 11.97 -31.10
N CYS A 166 -18.94 12.19 -30.46
CA CYS A 166 -17.95 13.17 -30.92
C CYS A 166 -17.62 12.94 -32.42
N PRO A 167 -17.76 13.96 -33.29
CA PRO A 167 -17.59 13.81 -34.75
C PRO A 167 -16.20 13.33 -35.14
N THR A 168 -15.15 13.92 -34.55
CA THR A 168 -13.76 13.50 -34.74
C THR A 168 -13.59 12.05 -34.32
N CYS A 169 -14.15 11.68 -33.16
CA CYS A 169 -14.06 10.32 -32.69
C CYS A 169 -14.75 9.31 -33.62
N ASN A 170 -15.89 9.69 -34.18
CA ASN A 170 -16.67 8.84 -35.09
C ASN A 170 -15.95 8.64 -36.43
N ARG A 171 -15.31 9.71 -36.95
CA ARG A 171 -14.53 9.67 -38.19
C ARG A 171 -13.32 8.74 -38.07
N GLU A 172 -12.56 8.89 -36.99
CA GLU A 172 -11.39 8.05 -36.72
C GLU A 172 -11.77 6.57 -36.53
N ALA A 173 -12.85 6.29 -35.79
CA ALA A 173 -13.34 4.93 -35.62
C ALA A 173 -13.75 4.29 -36.97
N GLY A 174 -14.41 5.05 -37.84
CA GLY A 174 -14.76 4.60 -39.19
C GLY A 174 -13.54 4.37 -40.08
N ALA A 175 -12.52 5.22 -40.00
CA ALA A 175 -11.25 5.01 -40.70
C ALA A 175 -10.54 3.73 -40.22
N ALA A 176 -10.45 3.53 -38.90
CA ALA A 176 -9.84 2.34 -38.31
C ALA A 176 -10.61 1.05 -38.63
N PHE A 177 -11.94 1.09 -38.71
CA PHE A 177 -12.74 -0.06 -39.16
C PHE A 177 -12.42 -0.43 -40.61
N ARG A 178 -12.45 0.54 -41.53
CA ARG A 178 -12.14 0.31 -42.94
C ARG A 178 -10.71 -0.18 -43.16
N ALA A 179 -9.74 0.32 -42.39
CA ALA A 179 -8.37 -0.16 -42.44
C ALA A 179 -8.27 -1.64 -42.04
N ARG A 180 -8.95 -2.05 -40.96
CA ARG A 180 -8.98 -3.45 -40.51
C ARG A 180 -9.69 -4.37 -41.50
N ASP A 181 -10.83 -3.95 -42.04
CA ASP A 181 -11.57 -4.72 -43.06
C ASP A 181 -10.72 -4.93 -44.32
N ARG A 182 -10.03 -3.89 -44.81
CA ARG A 182 -9.10 -4.03 -45.93
C ARG A 182 -7.95 -4.99 -45.63
N ALA A 183 -7.34 -4.89 -44.45
CA ALA A 183 -6.25 -5.79 -44.05
C ALA A 183 -6.70 -7.25 -43.96
N ALA A 184 -7.91 -7.51 -43.43
CA ALA A 184 -8.48 -8.85 -43.34
C ALA A 184 -8.76 -9.45 -44.74
N ARG A 185 -9.28 -8.63 -45.67
CA ARG A 185 -9.52 -9.06 -47.07
C ARG A 185 -8.25 -9.32 -47.86
N ALA A 186 -7.14 -8.67 -47.51
CA ALA A 186 -5.85 -8.86 -48.18
C ALA A 186 -5.05 -10.06 -47.64
N ALA A 187 -5.46 -10.61 -46.48
CA ALA A 187 -4.80 -11.73 -45.81
C ALA A 187 -5.46 -13.10 -46.06
N GLY A 188 -6.55 -13.13 -46.84
CA GLY A 188 -7.24 -14.35 -47.29
C GLY A 188 -7.29 -14.39 -48.81
#